data_AF-A0AA86SNI3-F1
#
_entry.id   AF-A0AA86SNI3-F1
#
_cell.length_a   1.000
_cell.length_b   1.000
_cell.length_c   1.000
_cell.angle_alpha   90.00
_cell.angle_beta   90.00
_cell.angle_gamma   90.00
#
_symmetry.space_group_name_H-M   'P 1'
#
loop_
_entity.id
_entity.type
_entity.pdbx_description
1 polymer ?
#
loop_
_entity_poly.entity_id
_entity_poly.type
_entity_poly.pdbx_seq_one_letter_code
_entity_poly.pdbx_strand_id
1 'polypeptide(L)'
;MGSRETQEHHWLGAVHVKDVAKAHVLLYETPAAAGRYLCTNVIYQFSSFAATVSELYPEFAIHRFPKETQPGLTPCIDAAKRLIDLGLVFTPIQDAVRESAQSLIAEGFLQRSPSQIKIIPCGKIILRM
;
A
#
# COMPACT_ATOMS: atom_id res chain seq x y z
N MET A 1 -1.22 -5.98 22.92
CA MET A 1 -1.01 -4.52 23.00
C MET A 1 -1.29 -3.96 21.62
N GLY A 2 -2.44 -3.31 21.44
CA GLY A 2 -2.87 -2.75 20.16
C GLY A 2 -3.96 -1.73 20.44
N SER A 3 -4.05 -0.71 19.59
CA SER A 3 -5.09 0.31 19.73
C SER A 3 -6.48 -0.33 19.66
N ARG A 4 -7.41 0.12 20.51
CA ARG A 4 -8.85 -0.21 20.40
C ARG A 4 -9.58 0.70 19.42
N GLU A 5 -8.89 1.70 18.88
CA GLU A 5 -9.40 2.59 17.84
C GLU A 5 -9.61 1.78 16.57
N THR A 6 -10.82 1.84 16.05
CA THR A 6 -11.26 1.09 14.89
C THR A 6 -10.76 1.67 13.57
N GLN A 7 -9.90 2.72 13.55
CA GLN A 7 -9.23 3.34 12.37
C GLN A 7 -10.15 3.71 11.17
N GLU A 8 -11.45 3.51 11.31
CA GLU A 8 -12.44 3.53 10.23
C GLU A 8 -12.67 4.93 9.66
N HIS A 9 -12.37 5.96 10.44
CA HIS A 9 -12.45 7.37 10.02
C HIS A 9 -11.09 7.96 9.62
N HIS A 10 -10.01 7.18 9.61
CA HIS A 10 -8.67 7.70 9.32
C HIS A 10 -8.41 7.78 7.81
N TRP A 11 -7.62 8.78 7.43
CA TRP A 11 -7.07 8.97 6.09
C TRP A 11 -5.55 8.93 6.16
N LEU A 12 -4.90 8.39 5.13
CA LEU A 12 -3.45 8.25 5.10
C LEU A 12 -2.87 8.49 3.72
N GLY A 13 -1.67 9.07 3.69
CA GLY A 13 -0.78 9.01 2.54
C GLY A 13 0.22 7.88 2.72
N ALA A 14 0.51 7.14 1.65
CA ALA A 14 1.51 6.08 1.64
C ALA A 14 2.40 6.23 0.41
N VAL A 15 3.70 6.08 0.62
CA VAL A 15 4.72 6.32 -0.41
C VAL A 15 5.81 5.26 -0.31
N HIS A 16 6.32 4.81 -1.46
CA HIS A 16 7.45 3.90 -1.51
C HIS A 16 8.72 4.60 -0.99
N VAL A 17 9.50 3.95 -0.12
CA VAL A 17 10.70 4.54 0.49
C VAL A 17 11.73 5.02 -0.54
N LYS A 18 11.94 4.26 -1.63
CA LYS A 18 12.78 4.69 -2.77
C LYS A 18 12.31 6.00 -3.42
N ASP A 19 11.01 6.28 -3.47
CA ASP A 19 10.50 7.51 -4.06
C ASP A 19 10.68 8.70 -3.13
N VAL A 20 10.64 8.49 -1.81
CA VAL A 20 11.06 9.50 -0.83
C VAL A 20 12.54 9.86 -1.03
N ALA A 21 13.40 8.86 -1.21
CA ALA A 21 14.82 9.09 -1.49
C ALA A 21 15.04 9.85 -2.81
N LYS A 22 14.34 9.45 -3.89
CA LYS A 22 14.37 10.17 -5.17
C LYS A 22 13.88 11.61 -5.03
N ALA A 23 12.81 11.84 -4.27
CA ALA A 23 12.28 13.19 -4.02
C ALA A 23 13.31 14.07 -3.31
N HIS A 24 14.02 13.52 -2.31
CA HIS A 24 15.09 14.25 -1.64
C HIS A 24 16.21 14.66 -2.60
N VAL A 25 16.69 13.74 -3.44
CA VAL A 25 17.72 14.04 -4.45
C VAL A 25 17.22 15.06 -5.46
N LEU A 26 16.01 14.86 -6.01
CA LEU A 26 15.39 15.76 -6.98
C LEU A 26 15.29 17.20 -6.45
N LEU A 27 14.84 17.37 -5.21
CA LEU A 27 14.71 18.70 -4.60
C LEU A 27 16.07 19.33 -4.32
N TYR A 28 17.07 18.54 -3.93
CA TYR A 28 18.43 19.04 -3.73
C TYR A 28 19.06 19.51 -5.05
N GLU A 29 18.84 18.79 -6.14
CA GLU A 29 19.41 19.08 -7.46
C GLU A 29 18.64 20.17 -8.23
N THR A 30 17.45 20.57 -7.77
CA THR A 30 16.62 21.58 -8.43
C THR A 30 16.86 22.96 -7.79
N PRO A 31 17.58 23.90 -8.43
CA PRO A 31 17.94 25.18 -7.78
C PRO A 31 16.74 26.06 -7.45
N ALA A 32 15.63 25.91 -8.19
CA ALA A 32 14.39 26.64 -7.96
C ALA A 32 13.49 26.00 -6.88
N ALA A 33 13.87 24.84 -6.34
CA ALA A 33 13.08 24.18 -5.30
C ALA A 33 13.13 24.99 -4.00
N ALA A 34 11.96 25.31 -3.45
CA ALA A 34 11.86 26.12 -2.24
C ALA A 34 10.60 25.76 -1.42
N GLY A 35 10.71 25.92 -0.11
CA GLY A 35 9.63 25.65 0.83
C GLY A 35 9.37 24.16 1.03
N ARG A 36 8.09 23.79 1.23
CA ARG A 36 7.68 22.43 1.59
C ARG A 36 7.07 21.67 0.41
N TYR A 37 7.39 20.38 0.33
CA TYR A 37 6.86 19.47 -0.68
C TYR A 37 6.20 18.28 0.01
N LEU A 38 4.91 18.07 -0.27
CA LEU A 38 4.20 16.87 0.17
C LEU A 38 4.68 15.68 -0.67
N CYS A 39 5.07 14.58 -0.03
CA CYS A 39 5.60 13.38 -0.70
C CYS A 39 4.64 12.19 -0.52
N THR A 40 3.44 12.32 -1.09
CA THR A 40 2.49 11.20 -1.24
C THR A 40 1.62 11.48 -2.46
N ASN A 41 1.49 10.51 -3.37
CA ASN A 41 0.71 10.72 -4.58
C ASN A 41 -0.80 10.74 -4.29
N VAL A 42 -1.25 9.81 -3.47
CA VAL A 42 -2.67 9.63 -3.15
C VAL A 42 -2.87 9.65 -1.64
N ILE A 43 -3.97 10.25 -1.21
CA ILE A 43 -4.47 10.15 0.17
C ILE A 43 -5.71 9.26 0.15
N TYR A 44 -5.62 8.13 0.85
CA TYR A 44 -6.65 7.09 0.88
C TYR A 44 -7.44 7.16 2.18
N GLN A 45 -8.71 6.75 2.13
CA GLN A 45 -9.36 6.27 3.33
C GLN A 45 -8.65 5.00 3.80
N PHE A 46 -8.43 4.86 5.11
CA PHE A 46 -7.73 3.69 5.68
C PHE A 46 -8.40 2.36 5.29
N SER A 47 -9.73 2.33 5.18
CA SER A 47 -10.47 1.16 4.76
C SER A 47 -10.15 0.72 3.32
N SER A 48 -10.04 1.66 2.38
CA SER A 48 -9.69 1.37 0.98
C SER A 48 -8.26 0.87 0.85
N PHE A 49 -7.34 1.45 1.64
CA PHE A 49 -5.97 0.96 1.73
C PHE A 49 -5.94 -0.47 2.28
N ALA A 50 -6.62 -0.74 3.41
CA ALA A 50 -6.69 -2.08 3.99
C ALA A 50 -7.35 -3.11 3.06
N ALA A 51 -8.38 -2.71 2.31
CA ALA A 51 -8.99 -3.56 1.28
C ALA A 51 -7.97 -3.91 0.18
N THR A 52 -7.20 -2.94 -0.31
CA THR A 52 -6.12 -3.17 -1.28
C THR A 52 -5.09 -4.17 -0.73
N VAL A 53 -4.66 -4.03 0.53
CA VAL A 53 -3.73 -5.00 1.15
C VAL A 53 -4.37 -6.39 1.28
N SER A 54 -5.65 -6.47 1.66
CA SER A 54 -6.39 -7.75 1.77
C SER A 54 -6.56 -8.47 0.44
N GLU A 55 -6.69 -7.74 -0.66
CA GLU A 55 -6.75 -8.32 -2.01
C GLU A 55 -5.38 -8.84 -2.46
N LEU A 56 -4.30 -8.14 -2.12
CA LEU A 56 -2.93 -8.55 -2.45
C LEU A 56 -2.47 -9.76 -1.65
N TYR A 57 -2.93 -9.90 -0.41
CA TYR A 57 -2.53 -10.97 0.50
C TYR A 57 -3.71 -11.60 1.25
N PRO A 58 -4.54 -12.39 0.55
CA PRO A 58 -5.70 -13.05 1.16
C PRO A 58 -5.33 -14.08 2.23
N GLU A 59 -4.07 -14.52 2.31
CA GLU A 59 -3.57 -15.44 3.33
C GLU A 59 -3.36 -14.81 4.72
N PHE A 60 -3.35 -13.47 4.80
CA PHE A 60 -3.26 -12.75 6.07
C PHE A 60 -4.64 -12.28 6.56
N ALA A 61 -4.86 -12.40 7.88
CA ALA A 61 -6.08 -11.96 8.53
C ALA A 61 -6.11 -10.43 8.67
N ILE A 62 -6.31 -9.73 7.55
CA ILE A 62 -6.43 -8.27 7.51
C ILE A 62 -7.85 -7.88 7.87
N HIS A 63 -7.98 -6.91 8.78
CA HIS A 63 -9.28 -6.42 9.22
C HIS A 63 -10.05 -5.79 8.05
N ARG A 64 -11.34 -6.11 7.94
CA ARG A 64 -12.25 -5.55 6.93
C ARG A 64 -13.21 -4.59 7.58
N PHE A 65 -13.21 -3.35 7.10
CA PHE A 65 -14.10 -2.30 7.57
C PHE A 65 -15.47 -2.39 6.89
N PRO A 66 -16.52 -1.82 7.50
CA PRO A 66 -17.79 -1.57 6.82
C PRO A 66 -17.59 -0.75 5.54
N LYS A 67 -18.47 -0.95 4.54
CA LYS A 67 -18.30 -0.42 3.16
C LYS A 67 -18.19 1.10 3.06
N GLU A 68 -18.79 1.84 3.99
CA GLU A 68 -18.80 3.31 3.98
C GLU A 68 -18.74 3.81 5.42
N THR A 69 -17.75 4.66 5.71
CA THR A 69 -17.60 5.26 7.04
C THR A 69 -17.68 6.77 6.99
N GLN A 70 -17.51 7.39 5.81
CA GLN A 70 -17.50 8.83 5.57
C GLN A 70 -18.05 9.15 4.17
N PRO A 71 -19.38 9.05 3.98
CA PRO A 71 -20.01 9.19 2.67
C PRO A 71 -19.74 10.57 2.06
N GLY A 72 -19.37 10.59 0.78
CA GLY A 72 -19.10 11.80 0.01
C GLY A 72 -17.64 12.25 0.02
N LEU A 73 -16.77 11.64 0.84
CA LEU A 73 -15.33 11.87 0.75
C LEU A 73 -14.70 10.90 -0.26
N THR A 74 -13.76 11.42 -1.06
CA THR A 74 -13.06 10.65 -2.09
C THR A 74 -11.55 10.79 -1.95
N PRO A 75 -10.76 9.81 -2.43
CA PRO A 75 -9.31 9.92 -2.44
C PRO A 75 -8.82 11.19 -3.13
N CYS A 76 -7.86 11.87 -2.52
CA CYS A 76 -7.15 12.96 -3.17
C CYS A 76 -6.04 12.36 -4.04
N ILE A 77 -6.22 12.45 -5.36
CA ILE A 77 -5.25 12.03 -6.37
C ILE A 77 -4.33 13.22 -6.71
N ASP A 78 -3.08 12.94 -7.04
CA ASP A 78 -2.03 13.93 -7.35
C ASP A 78 -1.77 14.92 -6.20
N ALA A 79 -1.90 14.46 -4.95
CA ALA A 79 -1.70 15.26 -3.75
C ALA A 79 -0.28 15.87 -3.69
N ALA A 80 0.71 15.17 -4.24
CA ALA A 80 2.09 15.64 -4.37
C ALA A 80 2.34 16.49 -5.63
N LYS A 81 1.35 17.31 -6.04
CA LYS A 81 1.40 18.09 -7.29
C LYS A 81 2.75 18.79 -7.54
N ARG A 82 3.33 19.44 -6.53
CA ARG A 82 4.63 20.14 -6.69
C ARG A 82 5.80 19.21 -7.04
N LEU A 83 5.81 17.96 -6.56
CA LEU A 83 6.83 16.98 -6.93
C LEU A 83 6.55 16.37 -8.31
N ILE A 84 5.27 16.13 -8.61
CA ILE A 84 4.84 15.62 -9.93
C ILE A 84 5.20 16.63 -11.03
N ASP A 85 4.94 17.92 -10.79
CA ASP A 85 5.28 19.00 -11.72
C ASP A 85 6.80 19.14 -11.93
N LEU A 86 7.63 18.65 -11.00
CA LEU A 86 9.09 18.55 -11.14
C LEU A 86 9.55 17.25 -11.84
N GLY A 87 8.63 16.39 -12.23
CA GLY A 87 8.91 15.14 -12.95
C GLY A 87 9.08 13.90 -12.06
N LEU A 88 8.78 13.98 -10.75
CA LEU A 88 8.80 12.80 -9.90
C LEU A 88 7.65 11.85 -10.27
N VAL A 89 8.00 10.60 -10.61
CA VAL A 89 7.03 9.52 -10.86
C VAL A 89 6.96 8.63 -9.63
N PHE A 90 5.77 8.54 -9.03
CA PHE A 90 5.53 7.68 -7.86
C PHE A 90 5.26 6.24 -8.27
N THR A 91 5.81 5.31 -7.48
CA THR A 91 5.55 3.89 -7.55
C THR A 91 4.10 3.60 -7.16
N PRO A 92 3.36 2.75 -7.89
CA PRO A 92 2.02 2.33 -7.50
C PRO A 92 1.98 1.76 -6.08
N ILE A 93 0.92 2.06 -5.32
CA ILE A 93 0.83 1.64 -3.92
C ILE A 93 0.85 0.11 -3.76
N GLN A 94 0.28 -0.61 -4.72
CA GLN A 94 0.28 -2.08 -4.72
C GLN A 94 1.71 -2.62 -4.82
N ASP A 95 2.58 -2.00 -5.60
CA ASP A 95 3.98 -2.41 -5.72
C ASP A 95 4.75 -2.11 -4.44
N ALA A 96 4.52 -0.94 -3.82
CA ALA A 96 5.12 -0.60 -2.53
C ALA A 96 4.70 -1.56 -1.40
N VAL A 97 3.43 -1.92 -1.35
CA VAL A 97 2.91 -2.92 -0.41
C VAL A 97 3.50 -4.30 -0.72
N ARG A 98 3.65 -4.66 -2.00
CA ARG A 98 4.25 -5.94 -2.39
C ARG A 98 5.71 -6.06 -1.95
N GLU A 99 6.55 -5.07 -2.29
CA GLU A 99 7.96 -5.04 -1.89
C GLU A 99 8.11 -5.06 -0.37
N SER A 100 7.28 -4.29 0.35
CA SER A 100 7.31 -4.25 1.82
C SER A 100 7.01 -5.61 2.44
N ALA A 101 5.92 -6.27 2.02
CA ALA A 101 5.56 -7.57 2.59
C ALA A 101 6.55 -8.67 2.19
N GLN A 102 7.08 -8.65 0.96
CA GLN A 102 8.14 -9.57 0.53
C GLN A 102 9.39 -9.44 1.41
N SER A 103 9.83 -8.21 1.68
CA SER A 103 10.95 -7.96 2.59
C SER A 103 10.67 -8.49 3.99
N LEU A 104 9.49 -8.22 4.55
CA LEU A 104 9.12 -8.71 5.89
C LEU A 104 9.02 -10.24 5.96
N ILE A 105 8.57 -10.91 4.90
CA ILE A 105 8.52 -12.38 4.82
C ILE A 105 9.94 -12.95 4.73
N ALA A 106 10.80 -12.37 3.89
CA ALA A 106 12.19 -12.82 3.72
C ALA A 106 12.99 -12.74 5.02
N GLU A 107 12.76 -11.69 5.81
CA GLU A 107 13.39 -11.49 7.13
C GLU A 107 12.68 -12.25 8.26
N GLY A 108 11.61 -12.99 7.97
CA GLY A 108 10.89 -13.80 8.97
C GLY A 108 9.98 -13.02 9.92
N PHE A 109 9.76 -11.71 9.69
CA PHE A 109 8.83 -10.88 10.48
C PHE A 109 7.36 -11.14 10.13
N LEU A 110 7.08 -11.63 8.92
CA LEU A 110 5.75 -12.08 8.50
C LEU A 110 5.78 -13.56 8.14
N GLN A 111 5.00 -14.36 8.84
CA GLN A 111 4.85 -15.78 8.57
C GLN A 111 3.64 -16.02 7.67
N ARG A 112 3.85 -16.64 6.51
CA ARG A 112 2.73 -17.18 5.73
C ARG A 112 2.07 -18.28 6.55
N SER A 113 0.76 -18.17 6.78
CA SER A 113 0.05 -19.23 7.49
C SER A 113 0.18 -20.55 6.70
N PRO A 114 0.38 -21.72 7.36
CA PRO A 114 0.51 -23.00 6.68
C PRO A 114 -0.74 -23.46 5.88
N SER A 115 -1.83 -22.71 5.93
CA SER A 115 -3.18 -23.16 5.56
C SER A 115 -3.52 -23.14 4.07
N GLN A 116 -2.56 -22.93 3.15
CA GLN A 116 -2.79 -23.08 1.70
C GLN A 116 -1.69 -23.85 0.95
N ILE A 117 -1.01 -24.77 1.63
CA ILE A 117 -0.39 -25.89 0.90
C ILE A 117 -1.54 -26.76 0.39
N LYS A 118 -2.01 -26.54 -0.85
CA LYS A 118 -2.71 -27.60 -1.59
C LYS A 118 -1.68 -28.70 -1.78
N ILE A 119 -1.68 -29.69 -0.89
CA ILE A 119 -1.09 -30.99 -1.18
C ILE A 119 -1.88 -31.50 -2.39
N ILE A 120 -1.31 -31.37 -3.58
CA ILE A 120 -1.82 -32.06 -4.76
C ILE A 120 -1.43 -33.52 -4.52
N PRO A 121 -2.37 -34.43 -4.22
CA PRO A 121 -2.03 -35.83 -4.19
C PRO A 121 -1.62 -36.18 -5.62
N CYS A 122 -0.43 -36.75 -5.75
CA CYS A 122 0.14 -37.18 -7.00
C CYS A 122 -0.90 -38.02 -7.77
N GLY A 123 -1.28 -37.55 -8.96
CA GLY A 123 -2.02 -38.32 -9.96
C GLY A 123 -3.51 -38.52 -9.72
N LYS A 124 -4.34 -37.64 -10.30
CA LYS A 124 -5.38 -38.02 -11.28
C LYS A 124 -6.02 -36.79 -11.91
N ILE A 125 -5.96 -36.77 -13.25
CA ILE A 125 -6.64 -35.85 -14.16
C ILE A 125 -8.16 -35.99 -13.97
N ILE A 126 -8.87 -34.90 -13.71
CA ILE A 126 -10.28 -34.75 -14.09
C ILE A 126 -10.50 -33.29 -14.56
N LEU A 127 -10.66 -33.11 -15.88
CA LEU A 127 -11.38 -31.96 -16.43
C LEU A 127 -12.84 -32.05 -15.97
N ARG A 128 -13.42 -30.95 -15.50
CA ARG A 128 -14.84 -30.71 -15.68
C ARG A 128 -15.08 -29.27 -16.11
N MET A 129 -16.03 -29.17 -17.04
CA MET A 129 -16.42 -28.07 -17.92
C MET A 129 -16.74 -26.76 -17.18
#